data_AF-A0A382A3G3-F1
#
_entry.id   AF-A0A382A3G3-F1
#
_cell.length_a   1.000
_cell.length_b   1.000
_cell.length_c   1.000
_cell.angle_alpha   90.00
_cell.angle_beta   90.00
_cell.angle_gamma   90.00
#
_symmetry.space_group_name_H-M   'P 1'
#
loop_
_entity.id
_entity.type
_entity.pdbx_description
1 polymer ?
#
loop_
_entity_poly.entity_id
_entity_poly.type
_entity_poly.pdbx_seq_one_letter_code
_entity_poly.pdbx_strand_id
1 'polypeptide(L)'
;MLTRVDLRGEDGAPETLLSRPVLSDTAVAGTVREVITEVRRRGDAALYDLTERFDGVRLESLVVPPDAAAKALSSLPSDLRDALVVAEAAVRRHHEEELRASRET
;
A
#
# COMPACT_ATOMS: atom_id res chain seq x y z
N MET A 1 -2.48 10.67 27.14
CA MET A 1 -2.78 9.89 28.35
C MET A 1 -3.50 8.62 27.89
N LEU A 2 -3.04 7.42 28.26
CA LEU A 2 -3.68 6.17 27.83
C LEU A 2 -4.77 5.77 28.83
N THR A 3 -5.92 5.31 28.33
CA THR A 3 -7.03 4.83 29.16
C THR A 3 -6.96 3.31 29.29
N ARG A 4 -6.97 2.79 30.52
CA ARG A 4 -7.11 1.36 30.77
C ARG A 4 -8.58 0.97 30.65
N VAL A 5 -8.88 0.00 29.80
CA VAL A 5 -10.23 -0.55 29.60
C VAL A 5 -10.24 -1.98 30.12
N ASP A 6 -11.16 -2.31 31.03
CA ASP A 6 -11.38 -3.68 31.53
C ASP A 6 -12.68 -4.25 30.95
N LEU A 7 -12.55 -5.13 29.97
CA LEU A 7 -13.69 -5.75 29.27
C LEU A 7 -14.44 -6.82 30.11
N ARG A 8 -14.03 -7.03 31.36
CA ARG A 8 -14.65 -8.00 32.28
C ARG A 8 -15.66 -7.36 33.24
N GLY A 9 -15.81 -6.03 33.24
CA GLY A 9 -16.70 -5.26 34.12
C GLY A 9 -17.74 -4.41 33.37
N GLU A 10 -18.46 -3.56 34.11
CA GLU A 10 -19.47 -2.60 33.61
C GLU A 10 -18.87 -1.35 32.91
N ASP A 11 -17.54 -1.31 32.73
CA ASP A 11 -16.81 -0.17 32.16
C ASP A 11 -16.99 -0.09 30.63
N GLY A 12 -18.20 0.28 30.23
CA GLY A 12 -18.56 0.62 28.85
C GLY A 12 -19.01 -0.57 28.01
N ALA A 13 -20.04 -0.33 27.20
CA ALA A 13 -20.52 -1.28 26.20
C ALA A 13 -19.40 -1.53 25.16
N PRO A 14 -18.94 -2.78 24.92
CA PRO A 14 -17.87 -3.10 23.97
C PRO A 14 -18.07 -2.49 22.59
N GLU A 15 -19.32 -2.34 22.17
CA GLU A 15 -19.72 -1.73 20.90
C GLU A 15 -19.24 -0.29 20.80
N THR A 16 -19.27 0.47 21.90
CA THR A 16 -18.86 1.89 21.92
C THR A 16 -17.35 2.03 21.98
N LEU A 17 -16.67 1.13 22.69
CA LEU A 17 -15.21 1.15 22.88
C LEU A 17 -14.44 0.62 21.67
N LEU A 18 -15.04 -0.33 20.95
CA LEU A 18 -14.47 -0.97 19.76
C LEU A 18 -15.09 -0.44 18.46
N SER A 19 -15.91 0.62 18.55
CA SER A 19 -16.47 1.29 17.38
C SER A 19 -15.34 1.78 16.48
N ARG A 20 -15.33 1.30 15.23
CA ARG A 20 -14.41 1.79 14.22
C ARG A 20 -14.80 3.24 13.88
N PRO A 21 -13.86 4.21 13.96
CA PRO A 21 -14.17 5.58 13.56
C PRO A 21 -14.62 5.60 12.10
N VAL A 22 -15.80 6.17 11.84
CA VAL A 22 -16.30 6.38 10.49
C VAL A 22 -15.58 7.59 9.91
N LEU A 23 -14.54 7.32 9.12
CA LEU A 23 -13.83 8.34 8.36
C LEU A 23 -14.53 8.50 7.00
N SER A 24 -15.44 9.46 6.89
CA SER A 24 -16.03 9.85 5.61
C SER A 24 -15.68 11.30 5.29
N ASP A 25 -14.57 11.51 4.58
CA ASP A 25 -14.24 12.81 4.02
C ASP A 25 -14.79 12.88 2.57
N THR A 26 -15.93 13.54 2.43
CA THR A 26 -16.61 13.69 1.14
C THR A 26 -15.81 14.55 0.15
N ALA A 27 -14.96 15.46 0.65
CA ALA A 27 -14.11 16.30 -0.17
C ALA A 27 -12.97 15.47 -0.77
N VAL A 28 -12.28 14.65 0.04
CA VAL A 28 -11.25 13.72 -0.46
C VAL A 28 -11.84 12.77 -1.50
N ALA A 29 -13.02 12.20 -1.22
CA ALA A 29 -13.69 11.35 -2.19
C ALA A 29 -14.04 12.10 -3.49
N GLY A 30 -14.40 13.38 -3.42
CA GLY A 30 -14.61 14.26 -4.57
C GLY A 30 -13.35 14.38 -5.44
N THR A 31 -12.23 14.77 -4.82
CA THR A 31 -10.94 14.93 -5.51
C THR A 31 -10.47 13.64 -6.17
N VAL A 32 -10.60 12.49 -5.50
CA VAL A 32 -10.21 11.20 -6.09
C VAL A 32 -11.06 10.85 -7.31
N ARG A 33 -12.37 11.14 -7.29
CA ARG A 33 -13.25 10.92 -8.45
C ARG A 33 -12.84 11.78 -9.64
N GLU A 34 -12.42 13.02 -9.41
CA GLU A 34 -11.91 13.91 -10.45
C GLU A 34 -10.61 13.35 -11.05
N VAL A 35 -9.65 12.93 -10.22
CA VAL A 35 -8.40 12.29 -10.67
C VAL A 35 -8.68 11.07 -11.56
N ILE A 36 -9.56 10.17 -11.11
CA ILE A 36 -9.95 8.97 -11.89
C ILE A 36 -10.60 9.37 -13.22
N THR A 37 -11.47 10.38 -13.21
CA THR A 37 -12.16 10.86 -14.42
C THR A 37 -11.17 11.43 -15.43
N GLU A 38 -10.21 12.23 -14.96
CA GLU A 38 -9.18 12.82 -15.79
C GLU A 38 -8.25 11.76 -16.41
N VAL A 39 -7.82 10.77 -15.64
CA VAL A 39 -7.00 9.66 -16.16
C VAL A 39 -7.79 8.82 -17.17
N ARG A 40 -9.06 8.52 -16.91
CA ARG A 40 -9.90 7.79 -17.89
C ARG A 40 -10.07 8.55 -19.20
N ARG A 41 -10.19 9.87 -19.14
CA ARG A 41 -10.44 10.71 -20.31
C ARG A 41 -9.17 10.99 -21.13
N ARG A 42 -8.03 11.20 -20.45
CA ARG A 42 -6.79 11.68 -21.07
C ARG A 42 -5.63 10.68 -21.06
N GLY A 43 -5.76 9.56 -20.36
CA GLY A 43 -4.71 8.55 -20.24
C GLY A 43 -3.42 9.15 -19.67
N ASP A 44 -2.29 8.79 -20.29
CA ASP A 44 -0.94 9.15 -19.86
C ASP A 44 -0.72 10.66 -19.72
N ALA A 45 -1.36 11.48 -20.56
CA ALA A 45 -1.25 12.93 -20.46
C ALA A 45 -1.72 13.45 -19.08
N ALA A 46 -2.79 12.86 -18.53
CA ALA A 46 -3.20 13.18 -17.16
C ALA A 46 -2.19 12.67 -16.13
N LEU A 47 -1.59 11.50 -16.33
CA LEU A 47 -0.59 10.96 -15.41
C LEU A 47 0.63 11.88 -15.30
N TYR A 48 1.16 12.38 -16.42
CA TYR A 48 2.26 13.35 -16.41
C TYR A 48 1.91 14.64 -15.66
N ASP A 49 0.75 15.23 -15.95
CA ASP A 49 0.31 16.48 -15.30
C ASP A 49 0.08 16.30 -13.79
N LEU A 50 -0.52 15.17 -13.40
CA LEU A 50 -0.80 14.87 -11.99
C LEU A 50 0.48 14.58 -11.21
N THR A 51 1.44 13.88 -11.83
CA THR A 51 2.76 13.61 -11.23
C THR A 51 3.52 14.92 -11.02
N GLU A 52 3.55 15.81 -12.02
CA GLU A 52 4.19 17.11 -11.87
C GLU A 52 3.53 17.94 -10.76
N ARG A 53 2.20 17.90 -10.66
CA ARG A 53 1.44 18.63 -9.63
C ARG A 53 1.65 18.11 -8.21
N PHE A 54 1.64 16.79 -8.01
CA PHE A 54 1.63 16.19 -6.67
C PHE A 54 3.01 15.77 -6.20
N ASP A 55 3.86 15.26 -7.09
CA ASP A 55 5.19 14.77 -6.78
C ASP A 55 6.28 15.81 -7.12
N GLY A 56 5.93 16.88 -7.84
CA GLY A 56 6.82 17.99 -8.16
C GLY A 56 7.86 17.68 -9.23
N VAL A 57 7.67 16.60 -9.99
CA VAL A 57 8.62 16.14 -11.03
C VAL A 57 7.95 15.95 -12.38
N ARG A 58 8.57 16.46 -13.44
CA ARG A 58 8.17 16.20 -14.83
C ARG A 58 8.81 14.89 -15.30
N LEU A 59 8.01 13.85 -15.49
CA LEU A 59 8.51 12.57 -16.00
C LEU A 59 8.74 12.60 -17.52
N GLU A 60 9.77 11.90 -17.97
CA GLU A 60 10.02 11.62 -19.39
C GLU A 60 9.44 10.26 -19.82
N SER A 61 9.24 9.35 -18.88
CA SER A 61 8.69 8.01 -19.07
C SER A 61 7.90 7.59 -17.83
N LEU A 62 6.78 6.90 -18.05
CA LEU A 62 6.01 6.23 -16.99
C LEU A 62 6.59 4.87 -16.60
N VAL A 63 7.50 4.33 -17.42
CA VAL A 63 8.14 3.02 -17.20
C VAL A 63 9.52 3.23 -16.60
N VAL A 64 9.79 2.54 -15.49
CA VAL A 64 11.12 2.48 -14.89
C VAL A 64 12.08 1.80 -15.87
N PRO A 65 13.21 2.43 -16.22
CA PRO A 65 14.20 1.82 -17.10
C PRO A 65 14.71 0.47 -16.57
N PRO A 66 14.91 -0.56 -17.41
CA PRO A 66 15.32 -1.89 -16.95
C PRO A 66 16.65 -1.89 -16.17
N ASP A 67 17.58 -1.01 -16.53
CA ASP A 67 18.88 -0.86 -15.89
C ASP A 67 18.78 -0.21 -14.50
N ALA A 68 17.76 0.63 -14.26
CA ALA A 68 17.54 1.27 -12.97
C ALA A 68 17.30 0.24 -11.85
N ALA A 69 16.57 -0.84 -12.15
CA ALA A 69 16.35 -1.93 -11.19
C ALA A 69 17.65 -2.68 -10.86
N ALA A 70 18.47 -2.99 -11.87
CA ALA A 70 19.76 -3.64 -11.66
C ALA A 70 20.72 -2.77 -10.83
N LYS A 71 20.73 -1.45 -11.08
CA LYS A 71 21.51 -0.48 -10.32
C LYS A 71 21.03 -0.34 -8.88
N ALA A 72 19.72 -0.27 -8.67
CA ALA A 72 19.15 -0.23 -7.32
C ALA A 72 19.55 -1.49 -6.54
N LEU A 73 19.46 -2.66 -7.17
CA LEU A 73 19.84 -3.94 -6.56
C LEU A 73 21.33 -4.02 -6.21
N SER A 74 22.21 -3.49 -7.06
CA SER A 74 23.66 -3.47 -6.80
C SER A 74 24.08 -2.42 -5.78
N SER A 75 23.27 -1.37 -5.57
CA SER A 75 23.50 -0.35 -4.55
C SER A 75 23.07 -0.74 -3.13
N LEU A 76 22.40 -1.88 -2.96
CA LEU A 76 21.94 -2.31 -1.65
C LEU A 76 23.11 -2.73 -0.75
N PRO A 77 23.12 -2.33 0.53
CA PRO A 77 23.92 -2.97 1.55
C PRO A 77 23.66 -4.49 1.58
N SER A 78 24.71 -5.28 1.79
CA SER A 78 24.62 -6.74 1.74
C SER A 78 23.69 -7.32 2.81
N ASP A 79 23.71 -6.75 4.01
CA ASP A 79 22.83 -7.13 5.11
C ASP A 79 21.34 -6.91 4.80
N LEU A 80 21.00 -5.78 4.18
CA LEU A 80 19.65 -5.50 3.72
C LEU A 80 19.23 -6.47 2.61
N ARG A 81 20.14 -6.76 1.68
CA ARG A 81 19.88 -7.71 0.59
C ARG A 81 19.58 -9.11 1.14
N ASP A 82 20.40 -9.59 2.06
CA ASP A 82 20.24 -10.90 2.69
C ASP A 82 18.93 -10.98 3.48
N ALA A 83 18.58 -9.93 4.22
CA ALA A 83 17.31 -9.84 4.94
C ALA A 83 16.09 -9.95 3.99
N LEU A 84 16.13 -9.26 2.85
CA LEU A 84 15.06 -9.32 1.85
C LEU A 84 14.94 -10.71 1.22
N VAL A 85 16.05 -11.40 0.95
CA VAL A 85 16.05 -12.78 0.42
C VAL A 85 15.42 -13.75 1.43
N VAL A 86 15.73 -13.61 2.72
CA VAL A 86 15.11 -14.44 3.77
C VAL A 86 13.60 -14.18 3.86
N ALA A 87 13.19 -12.92 3.85
CA ALA A 87 11.77 -12.54 3.90
C ALA A 87 11.00 -13.08 2.69
N GLU A 88 11.57 -12.94 1.49
CA GLU A 88 11.00 -13.44 0.25
C GLU A 88 10.77 -14.96 0.30
N ALA A 89 11.78 -15.73 0.71
CA ALA A 89 11.69 -17.17 0.81
C ALA A 89 10.61 -17.62 1.82
N ALA A 90 10.50 -16.92 2.96
CA ALA A 90 9.49 -17.21 3.97
C ALA A 90 8.06 -16.94 3.46
N VAL A 91 7.85 -15.79 2.82
CA VAL A 91 6.55 -15.42 2.22
C VAL A 91 6.17 -16.40 1.12
N ARG A 92 7.12 -16.74 0.23
CA ARG A 92 6.88 -17.69 -0.87
C ARG A 92 6.46 -19.05 -0.35
N ARG A 93 7.23 -19.63 0.59
CA ARG A 93 6.93 -20.95 1.17
C ARG A 93 5.52 -21.00 1.74
N HIS A 94 5.12 -19.99 2.51
CA HIS A 94 3.78 -19.93 3.09
C HIS A 94 2.68 -19.93 2.01
N HIS A 95 2.79 -19.09 0.98
CA HIS A 95 1.78 -19.03 -0.08
C HIS A 95 1.77 -20.30 -0.96
N GLU A 96 2.91 -20.96 -1.15
CA GLU A 96 2.97 -22.26 -1.83
C GLU A 96 2.27 -23.37 -1.02
N GLU A 97 2.37 -23.34 0.31
CA GLU A 97 1.66 -24.25 1.21
C GLU A 97 0.14 -24.02 1.18
N GLU A 98 -0.32 -22.77 1.24
CA GLU A 98 -1.74 -22.41 1.11
C GLU A 98 -2.35 -22.93 -0.20
N LEU A 99 -1.63 -22.80 -1.32
CA LEU A 99 -2.07 -23.33 -2.62
C LEU A 99 -2.15 -24.86 -2.67
N ARG A 100 -1.33 -25.58 -1.89
CA ARG A 100 -1.43 -27.04 -1.79
C ARG A 100 -2.62 -27.45 -0.95
N ALA A 101 -2.80 -26.82 0.22
CA ALA A 101 -3.93 -27.08 1.10
C ALA A 101 -5.27 -26.83 0.39
N SER A 102 -5.38 -25.76 -0.40
CA SER A 102 -6.60 -25.45 -1.16
C SER A 102 -6.91 -26.43 -2.30
N ARG A 103 -5.96 -27.30 -2.68
CA ARG A 103 -6.13 -28.31 -3.75
C ARG A 103 -6.46 -29.70 -3.21
N GLU A 104 -6.35 -29.91 -1.91
CA GLU A 104 -6.61 -31.18 -1.23
C GLU A 104 -8.02 -31.24 -0.59
N THR A 105 -8.73 -30.10 -0.56
CA THR A 105 -10.17 -29.96 -0.25
C THR A 105 -10.99 -29.74 -1.50
#